data_AF-A0A934RVR8-F1
#
_entry.id   AF-A0A934RVR8-F1
#
_cell.length_a   1.000
_cell.length_b   1.000
_cell.length_c   1.000
_cell.angle_alpha   90.00
_cell.angle_beta   90.00
_cell.angle_gamma   90.00
#
_symmetry.space_group_name_H-M   'P 1'
#
loop_
_entity.id
_entity.type
_entity.pdbx_description
1 polymer ?
#
loop_
_entity_poly.entity_id
_entity_poly.type
_entity_poly.pdbx_seq_one_letter_code
_entity_poly.pdbx_strand_id
1 'polypeptide(L)'
;MEPLLKKNFRVAAALLAMCLLTALGRAQWQTQSFVLSPGWNAVNVHVDMQHTSLADLLGSTPVTEVWLWKPDLSTLQFVTSPQDPLDTNSRWLSWKKAFPLEATLSSIIGNASYLIRVDESRGSNYTLELKGKPVPPRSFWSSDGANFLGFSTVGTNPPSFYDFLEPVPDVRLNAELYEYVGGPIADNPARVFDLRSEKVERGKAFWIRADGVYNRYYAPFEISLQKSEGVDFGKNASVYRVRIKNNTDEDLDVSLASVASETPPAGQASIEGAPEVLVRGAFSVDTLSHSFSRLSESDGSWTLAPKGAEGSEVDVILGLDRSGMTAEADSFYAGLLRFTDSLGYAQYDIPVTATKGNVAGLWVGEAVVSEVRHNLGFFERVGEEVREIDRNVEFGTVARPFKLRLIVHVAEDGTSHLLQRVFYGLDDANQPVLSTKEENLNVEQLDIARRISASHLPWTEGNDPWLLTGGDFGQGESVEVEVTLGADDHRSNPFLHSYHPDHDNRNATFSSSLGQGIESYGVTRTLHLEFDPPSDDFDSLTSGGVDIGGVYLEEIELAGSGTNNESYEVKGSFSLTRLNDLGTLLTTVSE
;
A
#
# COMPACT_ATOMS: atom_id res chain seq x y z
N MET A 1 54.74 -15.63 -6.70
CA MET A 1 53.66 -15.44 -7.67
C MET A 1 52.50 -16.36 -7.29
N GLU A 2 51.89 -16.15 -6.11
CA GLU A 2 50.80 -17.02 -5.61
C GLU A 2 50.00 -16.55 -4.36
N PRO A 3 49.76 -15.23 -4.12
CA PRO A 3 48.66 -14.88 -3.21
C PRO A 3 47.61 -13.90 -3.74
N LEU A 4 47.74 -13.38 -4.96
CA LEU A 4 46.81 -12.37 -5.50
C LEU A 4 45.54 -12.94 -6.16
N LEU A 5 45.49 -14.23 -6.50
CA LEU A 5 44.31 -14.82 -7.16
C LEU A 5 43.18 -15.24 -6.20
N LYS A 6 43.47 -15.49 -4.91
CA LYS A 6 42.46 -15.98 -3.95
C LYS A 6 41.58 -14.87 -3.35
N LYS A 7 42.02 -13.62 -3.36
CA LYS A 7 41.26 -12.48 -2.81
C LYS A 7 40.14 -12.02 -3.76
N ASN A 8 40.38 -12.10 -5.07
CA ASN A 8 39.38 -11.73 -6.09
C ASN A 8 38.28 -12.78 -6.26
N PHE A 9 38.53 -14.04 -5.91
CA PHE A 9 37.53 -15.11 -5.99
C PHE A 9 36.46 -15.02 -4.89
N ARG A 10 36.81 -14.48 -3.72
CA ARG A 10 35.85 -14.26 -2.60
C ARG A 10 34.99 -13.02 -2.79
N VAL A 11 35.54 -11.97 -3.41
CA VAL A 11 34.79 -10.75 -3.76
C VAL A 11 33.87 -11.01 -4.96
N ALA A 12 34.31 -11.79 -5.96
CA ALA A 12 33.45 -12.21 -7.07
C ALA A 12 32.33 -13.18 -6.63
N ALA A 13 32.58 -14.08 -5.67
CA ALA A 13 31.53 -14.96 -5.12
C ALA A 13 30.50 -14.21 -4.25
N ALA A 14 30.91 -13.17 -3.52
CA ALA A 14 29.99 -12.31 -2.78
C ALA A 14 29.15 -11.40 -3.70
N LEU A 15 29.74 -10.87 -4.79
CA LEU A 15 29.00 -10.11 -5.82
C LEU A 15 28.09 -11.01 -6.68
N LEU A 16 28.46 -12.27 -6.93
CA LEU A 16 27.61 -13.22 -7.66
C LEU A 16 26.47 -13.79 -6.79
N ALA A 17 26.67 -13.88 -5.47
CA ALA A 17 25.60 -14.22 -4.52
C ALA A 17 24.64 -13.04 -4.27
N MET A 18 25.11 -11.79 -4.40
CA MET A 18 24.26 -10.59 -4.29
C MET A 18 23.48 -10.28 -5.58
N CYS A 19 23.88 -10.85 -6.72
CA CYS A 19 23.15 -10.79 -8.00
C CYS A 19 22.15 -11.95 -8.22
N LEU A 20 21.96 -12.83 -7.22
CA LEU A 20 20.98 -13.93 -7.25
C LEU A 20 19.81 -13.73 -6.27
N LEU A 21 19.64 -12.52 -5.73
CA LEU A 21 18.33 -12.05 -5.31
C LEU A 21 17.48 -11.90 -6.57
N THR A 22 16.89 -13.01 -7.05
CA THR A 22 15.70 -12.92 -7.89
C THR A 22 14.71 -12.09 -7.10
N ALA A 23 14.49 -10.85 -7.51
CA ALA A 23 13.45 -10.02 -6.92
C ALA A 23 12.16 -10.84 -6.97
N LEU A 24 11.70 -11.29 -5.81
CA LEU A 24 10.48 -12.08 -5.73
C LEU A 24 9.36 -11.21 -6.28
N GLY A 25 8.71 -11.66 -7.35
CA GLY A 25 7.59 -10.92 -7.92
C GLY A 25 6.45 -10.86 -6.91
N ARG A 26 6.04 -9.64 -6.54
CA ARG A 26 4.84 -9.36 -5.75
C ARG A 26 3.65 -9.28 -6.70
N ALA A 27 2.75 -10.25 -6.63
CA ALA A 27 1.59 -10.37 -7.50
C ALA A 27 0.48 -11.22 -6.88
N GLN A 28 -0.72 -11.08 -7.44
CA GLN A 28 -1.85 -11.98 -7.31
C GLN A 28 -1.70 -13.13 -8.29
N TRP A 29 -2.40 -14.22 -8.04
CA TRP A 29 -2.36 -15.41 -8.88
C TRP A 29 -3.75 -15.94 -9.15
N GLN A 30 -3.97 -16.30 -10.40
CA GLN A 30 -5.15 -17.00 -10.86
C GLN A 30 -4.75 -17.99 -11.95
N THR A 31 -5.38 -19.15 -11.96
CA THR A 31 -5.21 -20.15 -13.01
C THR A 31 -6.32 -20.02 -14.05
N GLN A 32 -5.94 -20.02 -15.32
CA GLN A 32 -6.85 -20.13 -16.46
C GLN A 32 -6.71 -21.50 -17.12
N SER A 33 -7.85 -22.15 -17.34
CA SER A 33 -7.91 -23.48 -17.96
C SER A 33 -8.43 -23.35 -19.40
N PHE A 34 -7.69 -23.88 -20.36
CA PHE A 34 -8.04 -23.88 -21.77
C PHE A 34 -8.12 -25.31 -22.30
N VAL A 35 -9.27 -25.72 -22.81
CA VAL A 35 -9.44 -27.02 -23.48
C VAL A 35 -9.05 -26.86 -24.95
N LEU A 36 -7.91 -27.43 -25.33
CA LEU A 36 -7.34 -27.30 -26.66
C LEU A 36 -7.55 -28.58 -27.48
N SER A 37 -8.08 -28.46 -28.68
CA SER A 37 -8.18 -29.55 -29.66
C SER A 37 -6.79 -29.85 -30.27
N PRO A 38 -6.51 -31.09 -30.72
CA PRO A 38 -5.32 -31.37 -31.53
C PRO A 38 -5.28 -30.43 -32.75
N GLY A 39 -4.11 -29.84 -33.06
CA GLY A 39 -3.97 -28.83 -34.12
C GLY A 39 -4.04 -27.38 -33.62
N TRP A 40 -4.57 -26.47 -34.44
CA TRP A 40 -4.55 -25.02 -34.19
C TRP A 40 -5.75 -24.53 -33.39
N ASN A 41 -5.47 -23.79 -32.30
CA ASN A 41 -6.47 -23.20 -31.42
C ASN A 41 -6.21 -21.71 -31.25
N ALA A 42 -7.26 -20.93 -31.02
CA ALA A 42 -7.17 -19.50 -30.72
C ALA A 42 -7.64 -19.23 -29.29
N VAL A 43 -6.77 -18.68 -28.47
CA VAL A 43 -7.05 -18.39 -27.06
C VAL A 43 -6.79 -16.94 -26.72
N ASN A 44 -7.51 -16.41 -25.74
CA ASN A 44 -7.26 -15.09 -25.17
C ASN A 44 -6.89 -15.23 -23.70
N VAL A 45 -5.65 -14.91 -23.36
CA VAL A 45 -5.13 -15.08 -22.00
C VAL A 45 -5.35 -13.77 -21.23
N HIS A 46 -5.91 -13.85 -20.02
CA HIS A 46 -6.12 -12.68 -19.15
C HIS A 46 -5.12 -12.59 -17.98
N VAL A 47 -4.18 -13.54 -17.90
CA VAL A 47 -3.13 -13.57 -16.89
C VAL A 47 -1.76 -13.35 -17.53
N ASP A 48 -0.93 -12.53 -16.90
CA ASP A 48 0.47 -12.33 -17.25
C ASP A 48 1.34 -13.40 -16.58
N MET A 49 2.21 -14.03 -17.38
CA MET A 49 3.06 -15.13 -16.95
C MET A 49 4.55 -14.81 -17.12
N GLN A 50 4.95 -13.53 -17.03
CA GLN A 50 6.36 -13.14 -17.16
C GLN A 50 7.28 -13.72 -16.06
N HIS A 51 6.71 -14.31 -14.99
CA HIS A 51 7.46 -15.04 -13.97
C HIS A 51 8.06 -16.38 -14.46
N THR A 52 7.65 -16.88 -15.64
CA THR A 52 8.14 -18.13 -16.23
C THR A 52 8.37 -17.97 -17.74
N SER A 53 9.22 -18.82 -18.31
CA SER A 53 9.47 -18.86 -19.75
C SER A 53 8.52 -19.84 -20.45
N LEU A 54 8.20 -19.61 -21.73
CA LEU A 54 7.44 -20.55 -22.55
C LEU A 54 8.13 -21.91 -22.66
N ALA A 55 9.47 -21.94 -22.65
CA ALA A 55 10.24 -23.18 -22.70
C ALA A 55 10.02 -24.02 -21.44
N ASP A 56 10.06 -23.40 -20.26
CA ASP A 56 9.85 -24.09 -18.98
C ASP A 56 8.37 -24.48 -18.79
N LEU A 57 7.47 -23.60 -19.20
CA LEU A 57 6.03 -23.79 -19.09
C LEU A 57 5.50 -24.90 -20.00
N LEU A 58 5.95 -24.93 -21.26
CA LEU A 58 5.36 -25.78 -22.31
C LEU A 58 6.29 -26.89 -22.80
N GLY A 59 7.55 -26.94 -22.35
CA GLY A 59 8.54 -27.91 -22.82
C GLY A 59 8.06 -29.36 -22.71
N SER A 60 7.38 -29.70 -21.61
CA SER A 60 6.86 -31.03 -21.30
C SER A 60 5.40 -31.28 -21.74
N THR A 61 4.75 -30.28 -22.35
CA THR A 61 3.33 -30.37 -22.77
C THR A 61 3.22 -30.83 -24.23
N PRO A 62 2.02 -31.19 -24.75
CA PRO A 62 1.85 -31.47 -26.18
C PRO A 62 1.79 -30.21 -27.06
N VAL A 63 1.94 -29.01 -26.49
CA VAL A 63 1.99 -27.77 -27.28
C VAL A 63 3.29 -27.75 -28.08
N THR A 64 3.20 -27.50 -29.38
CA THR A 64 4.34 -27.46 -30.30
C THR A 64 4.73 -26.03 -30.67
N GLU A 65 3.74 -25.14 -30.79
CA GLU A 65 3.95 -23.74 -31.18
C GLU A 65 2.99 -22.80 -30.46
N VAL A 66 3.46 -21.59 -30.17
CA VAL A 66 2.66 -20.47 -29.63
C VAL A 66 2.97 -19.22 -30.43
N TRP A 67 1.94 -18.52 -30.87
CA TRP A 67 2.04 -17.30 -31.66
C TRP A 67 1.21 -16.19 -31.02
N LEU A 68 1.83 -15.06 -30.71
CA LEU A 68 1.18 -13.88 -30.16
C LEU A 68 0.88 -12.87 -31.27
N TRP A 69 -0.38 -12.43 -31.35
CA TRP A 69 -0.76 -11.36 -32.27
C TRP A 69 -0.36 -10.00 -31.70
N LYS A 70 0.40 -9.23 -32.47
CA LYS A 70 0.82 -7.87 -32.14
C LYS A 70 0.48 -6.93 -33.30
N PRO A 71 -0.70 -6.27 -33.27
CA PRO A 71 -1.17 -5.44 -34.38
C PRO A 71 -0.29 -4.20 -34.61
N ASP A 72 0.28 -3.64 -33.54
CA ASP A 72 1.21 -2.51 -33.58
C ASP A 72 2.67 -2.98 -33.52
N LEU A 73 3.38 -2.91 -34.65
CA LEU A 73 4.84 -2.89 -34.64
C LEU A 73 5.26 -1.50 -34.18
N SER A 74 5.89 -1.37 -33.01
CA SER A 74 6.44 -0.07 -32.58
C SER A 74 7.33 0.48 -33.70
N THR A 75 6.98 1.62 -34.30
CA THR A 75 7.76 2.31 -35.33
C THR A 75 9.05 2.96 -34.77
N LEU A 76 9.61 2.42 -33.69
CA LEU A 76 10.88 2.83 -33.11
C LEU A 76 11.98 1.82 -33.44
N GLN A 77 12.35 1.77 -34.71
CA GLN A 77 13.75 1.64 -35.10
C GLN A 77 13.96 2.57 -36.30
N PHE A 78 14.50 3.76 -36.02
CA PHE A 78 15.26 4.46 -37.05
C PHE A 78 16.41 3.54 -37.44
N VAL A 79 16.26 2.82 -38.55
CA VAL A 79 17.35 2.08 -39.17
C VAL A 79 18.27 3.12 -39.80
N THR A 80 19.42 3.39 -39.16
CA THR A 80 20.47 4.29 -39.65
C THR A 80 21.44 3.60 -40.62
N SER A 81 21.15 2.38 -41.10
CA SER A 81 22.01 1.65 -42.04
C SER A 81 21.24 1.04 -43.21
N PRO A 82 21.46 1.50 -44.46
CA PRO A 82 20.74 1.03 -45.65
C PRO A 82 21.12 -0.36 -46.20
N GLN A 83 21.88 -1.20 -45.48
CA GLN A 83 22.48 -2.41 -46.05
C GLN A 83 22.05 -3.77 -45.48
N ASP A 84 21.08 -3.84 -44.57
CA ASP A 84 20.50 -5.13 -44.17
C ASP A 84 18.98 -5.10 -44.29
N PRO A 85 18.37 -5.88 -45.23
CA PRO A 85 16.94 -6.13 -45.18
C PRO A 85 16.66 -7.04 -43.98
N LEU A 86 16.09 -6.48 -42.91
CA LEU A 86 15.57 -7.24 -41.78
C LEU A 86 14.20 -7.84 -42.15
N ASP A 87 13.91 -9.04 -41.63
CA ASP A 87 12.65 -9.78 -41.84
C ASP A 87 11.47 -9.16 -41.02
N THR A 88 11.29 -7.84 -41.10
CA THR A 88 10.52 -6.99 -40.17
C THR A 88 9.07 -6.73 -40.55
N ASN A 89 8.33 -7.73 -41.05
CA ASN A 89 6.92 -7.52 -41.45
C ASN A 89 5.91 -8.53 -40.88
N SER A 90 6.30 -9.40 -39.94
CA SER A 90 5.33 -10.26 -39.25
C SER A 90 4.74 -9.55 -38.03
N ARG A 91 3.41 -9.38 -38.00
CA ARG A 91 2.64 -8.97 -36.80
C ARG A 91 2.56 -10.08 -35.73
N TRP A 92 3.31 -11.17 -35.92
CA TRP A 92 3.34 -12.29 -34.99
C TRP A 92 4.70 -12.42 -34.32
N LEU A 93 4.66 -12.55 -32.99
CA LEU A 93 5.77 -13.08 -32.21
C LEU A 93 5.52 -14.57 -31.98
N SER A 94 6.57 -15.40 -31.99
CA SER A 94 6.40 -16.85 -31.97
C SER A 94 7.39 -17.55 -31.05
N TRP A 95 6.93 -18.66 -30.48
CA TRP A 95 7.74 -19.66 -29.81
C TRP A 95 7.46 -21.01 -30.46
N LYS A 96 8.52 -21.73 -30.82
CA LYS A 96 8.42 -23.06 -31.42
C LYS A 96 9.28 -24.03 -30.63
N LYS A 97 8.68 -25.12 -30.16
CA LYS A 97 9.38 -26.14 -29.37
C LYS A 97 10.59 -26.73 -30.11
N ALA A 98 10.46 -26.95 -31.41
CA ALA A 98 11.53 -27.51 -32.25
C ALA A 98 12.67 -26.52 -32.55
N PHE A 99 12.40 -25.21 -32.44
CA PHE A 99 13.35 -24.14 -32.79
C PHE A 99 13.40 -23.07 -31.68
N PRO A 100 13.80 -23.43 -30.45
CA PRO A 100 13.72 -22.52 -29.30
C PRO A 100 14.66 -21.32 -29.42
N LEU A 101 15.75 -21.43 -30.18
CA LEU A 101 16.71 -20.34 -30.42
C LEU A 101 16.20 -19.29 -31.41
N GLU A 102 15.14 -19.60 -32.17
CA GLU A 102 14.49 -18.68 -33.13
C GLU A 102 13.26 -17.99 -32.52
N ALA A 103 12.99 -18.20 -31.23
CA ALA A 103 11.81 -17.66 -30.58
C ALA A 103 11.89 -16.13 -30.45
N THR A 104 10.86 -15.44 -30.95
CA THR A 104 10.64 -14.00 -30.77
C THR A 104 9.66 -13.70 -29.63
N LEU A 105 9.04 -14.75 -29.07
CA LEU A 105 8.18 -14.72 -27.89
C LEU A 105 8.82 -15.56 -26.78
N SER A 106 9.07 -14.96 -25.62
CA SER A 106 9.74 -15.62 -24.49
C SER A 106 8.79 -16.05 -23.36
N SER A 107 7.68 -15.32 -23.17
CA SER A 107 6.69 -15.56 -22.12
C SER A 107 5.29 -15.17 -22.60
N ILE A 108 4.27 -15.64 -21.88
CA ILE A 108 2.87 -15.25 -22.11
C ILE A 108 2.61 -13.94 -21.35
N ILE A 109 2.18 -12.91 -22.08
CA ILE A 109 1.65 -11.67 -21.51
C ILE A 109 0.13 -11.74 -21.37
N GLY A 110 -0.38 -11.04 -20.36
CA GLY A 110 -1.81 -10.98 -20.08
C GLY A 110 -2.58 -10.06 -21.02
N ASN A 111 -3.89 -10.30 -21.08
CA ASN A 111 -4.86 -9.59 -21.92
C ASN A 111 -4.42 -9.53 -23.40
N ALA A 112 -4.06 -10.68 -23.93
CA ALA A 112 -3.60 -10.82 -25.31
C ALA A 112 -4.11 -12.13 -25.94
N SER A 113 -4.28 -12.10 -27.26
CA SER A 113 -4.76 -13.23 -28.05
C SER A 113 -3.60 -13.99 -28.71
N TYR A 114 -3.68 -15.32 -28.66
CA TYR A 114 -2.64 -16.24 -29.12
C TYR A 114 -3.23 -17.32 -30.03
N LEU A 115 -2.41 -17.80 -30.95
CA LEU A 115 -2.60 -19.10 -31.58
C LEU A 115 -1.70 -20.13 -30.88
N ILE A 116 -2.30 -21.26 -30.51
CA ILE A 116 -1.60 -22.36 -29.88
C ILE A 116 -1.79 -23.60 -30.73
N ARG A 117 -0.68 -24.19 -31.17
CA ARG A 117 -0.66 -25.45 -31.89
C ARG A 117 -0.37 -26.60 -30.93
N VAL A 118 -1.28 -27.56 -30.85
CA VAL A 118 -1.13 -28.82 -30.13
C VAL A 118 -0.76 -29.90 -31.12
N ASP A 119 0.07 -30.86 -30.71
CA ASP A 119 0.43 -32.04 -31.51
C ASP A 119 -0.82 -32.71 -32.11
N GLU A 120 -0.88 -32.70 -33.45
CA GLU A 120 -2.00 -33.19 -34.26
C GLU A 120 -2.13 -34.73 -34.19
N SER A 121 -1.08 -35.43 -33.78
CA SER A 121 -1.12 -36.90 -33.62
C SER A 121 -1.95 -37.36 -32.41
N ARG A 122 -2.40 -36.42 -31.57
CA ARG A 122 -3.21 -36.73 -30.39
C ARG A 122 -4.62 -37.17 -30.77
N GLY A 123 -5.11 -38.18 -30.05
CA GLY A 123 -6.50 -38.67 -30.20
C GLY A 123 -7.54 -37.94 -29.35
N SER A 124 -7.16 -36.97 -28.53
CA SER A 124 -8.07 -36.24 -27.64
C SER A 124 -7.54 -34.85 -27.27
N ASN A 125 -8.47 -34.01 -26.79
CA ASN A 125 -8.19 -32.65 -26.32
C ASN A 125 -7.17 -32.64 -25.17
N TYR A 126 -6.46 -31.52 -25.05
CA TYR A 126 -5.50 -31.25 -24.00
C TYR A 126 -5.92 -30.02 -23.20
N THR A 127 -6.00 -30.14 -21.88
CA THR A 127 -6.25 -29.00 -21.00
C THR A 127 -4.94 -28.32 -20.64
N LEU A 128 -4.79 -27.07 -21.06
CA LEU A 128 -3.68 -26.20 -20.71
C LEU A 128 -4.06 -25.34 -19.50
N GLU A 129 -3.32 -25.48 -18.42
CA GLU A 129 -3.47 -24.67 -17.21
C GLU A 129 -2.40 -23.57 -17.17
N LEU A 130 -2.83 -22.32 -17.15
CA LEU A 130 -1.98 -21.14 -17.13
C LEU A 130 -2.18 -20.37 -15.82
N LYS A 131 -1.24 -20.50 -14.89
CA LYS A 131 -1.22 -19.70 -13.66
C LYS A 131 -0.42 -18.42 -13.87
N GLY A 132 -1.02 -17.26 -13.65
CA GLY A 132 -0.33 -15.98 -13.80
C GLY A 132 -0.99 -14.86 -13.01
N LYS A 133 -0.43 -13.65 -13.16
CA LYS A 133 -0.97 -12.42 -12.57
C LYS A 133 -2.14 -11.90 -13.41
N PRO A 134 -3.37 -11.83 -12.90
CA PRO A 134 -4.47 -11.20 -13.63
C PRO A 134 -4.12 -9.78 -14.02
N VAL A 135 -4.55 -9.35 -15.21
CA VAL A 135 -4.34 -7.98 -15.66
C VAL A 135 -5.69 -7.32 -15.97
N PRO A 136 -5.85 -6.02 -15.67
CA PRO A 136 -7.03 -5.29 -16.08
C PRO A 136 -7.27 -5.42 -17.58
N PRO A 137 -8.53 -5.60 -18.03
CA PRO A 137 -8.84 -5.74 -19.44
C PRO A 137 -8.45 -4.48 -20.21
N ARG A 138 -7.89 -4.68 -21.40
CA ARG A 138 -7.63 -3.64 -22.40
C ARG A 138 -8.16 -4.10 -23.74
N SER A 139 -8.77 -3.22 -24.51
CA SER A 139 -9.21 -3.57 -25.85
C SER A 139 -8.68 -2.55 -26.85
N PHE A 140 -8.15 -3.07 -27.95
CA PHE A 140 -7.68 -2.27 -29.06
C PHE A 140 -8.37 -2.79 -30.31
N TRP A 141 -9.31 -2.00 -30.82
CA TRP A 141 -9.88 -2.20 -32.14
C TRP A 141 -9.02 -1.44 -33.14
N SER A 142 -8.35 -2.16 -34.01
CA SER A 142 -7.63 -1.61 -35.14
C SER A 142 -8.60 -1.08 -36.19
N SER A 143 -8.27 0.09 -36.73
CA SER A 143 -9.00 0.73 -37.83
C SER A 143 -8.71 0.12 -39.20
N ASP A 144 -7.70 -0.75 -39.31
CA ASP A 144 -7.38 -1.50 -40.54
C ASP A 144 -8.37 -2.65 -40.81
N GLY A 145 -9.33 -2.86 -39.91
CA GLY A 145 -10.46 -3.76 -40.08
C GLY A 145 -10.19 -5.20 -39.66
N ALA A 146 -8.96 -5.62 -39.37
CA ALA A 146 -8.64 -7.01 -38.98
C ALA A 146 -8.23 -7.10 -37.51
N ASN A 147 -9.13 -7.63 -36.68
CA ASN A 147 -8.96 -7.68 -35.23
C ASN A 147 -8.91 -9.11 -34.73
N PHE A 148 -7.81 -9.53 -34.11
CA PHE A 148 -7.71 -10.80 -33.41
C PHE A 148 -7.77 -10.57 -31.91
N LEU A 149 -8.93 -10.83 -31.33
CA LEU A 149 -9.30 -10.42 -29.97
C LEU A 149 -10.02 -11.56 -29.25
N GLY A 150 -9.92 -11.60 -27.93
CA GLY A 150 -10.94 -12.22 -27.07
C GLY A 150 -11.55 -11.19 -26.14
N PHE A 151 -12.54 -11.63 -25.37
CA PHE A 151 -13.33 -10.75 -24.50
C PHE A 151 -13.29 -11.25 -23.06
N SER A 152 -13.37 -10.31 -22.12
CA SER A 152 -13.42 -10.61 -20.69
C SER A 152 -14.85 -10.96 -20.25
N THR A 153 -15.48 -11.93 -20.93
CA THR A 153 -16.84 -12.39 -20.62
C THR A 153 -16.87 -13.30 -19.39
N VAL A 154 -18.05 -13.57 -18.85
CA VAL A 154 -18.23 -14.53 -17.74
C VAL A 154 -17.76 -15.93 -18.14
N GLY A 155 -17.23 -16.69 -17.17
CA GLY A 155 -16.78 -18.07 -17.40
C GLY A 155 -17.90 -19.09 -17.56
N THR A 156 -19.10 -18.79 -17.08
CA THR A 156 -20.27 -19.70 -17.10
C THR A 156 -21.41 -19.05 -17.87
N ASN A 157 -22.00 -19.77 -18.82
CA ASN A 157 -23.10 -19.30 -19.67
C ASN A 157 -22.82 -17.96 -20.39
N PRO A 158 -21.72 -17.84 -21.15
CA PRO A 158 -21.41 -16.62 -21.89
C PRO A 158 -22.52 -16.24 -22.89
N PRO A 159 -22.64 -14.93 -23.25
CA PRO A 159 -23.64 -14.46 -24.18
C PRO A 159 -23.38 -14.98 -25.61
N SER A 160 -24.42 -14.96 -26.45
CA SER A 160 -24.22 -15.14 -27.89
C SER A 160 -23.54 -13.90 -28.48
N PHE A 161 -22.82 -14.04 -29.59
CA PHE A 161 -22.27 -12.86 -30.30
C PHE A 161 -23.37 -11.88 -30.72
N TYR A 162 -24.55 -12.38 -31.08
CA TYR A 162 -25.69 -11.55 -31.48
C TYR A 162 -26.18 -10.65 -30.34
N ASP A 163 -26.29 -11.18 -29.13
CA ASP A 163 -26.73 -10.43 -27.96
C ASP A 163 -25.61 -9.55 -27.42
N PHE A 164 -24.38 -10.06 -27.40
CA PHE A 164 -23.22 -9.33 -26.91
C PHE A 164 -22.93 -8.05 -27.72
N LEU A 165 -23.07 -8.11 -29.05
CA LEU A 165 -22.84 -6.98 -29.95
C LEU A 165 -24.07 -6.08 -30.14
N GLU A 166 -25.13 -6.26 -29.35
CA GLU A 166 -26.36 -5.46 -29.45
C GLU A 166 -26.13 -3.94 -29.32
N PRO A 167 -25.24 -3.44 -28.44
CA PRO A 167 -24.90 -2.01 -28.36
C PRO A 167 -24.16 -1.44 -29.59
N VAL A 168 -23.71 -2.30 -30.52
CA VAL A 168 -22.99 -1.93 -31.74
C VAL A 168 -23.61 -2.60 -32.97
N PRO A 169 -24.82 -2.17 -33.38
CA PRO A 169 -25.57 -2.83 -34.45
C PRO A 169 -24.83 -2.88 -35.79
N ASP A 170 -24.02 -1.86 -36.11
CA ASP A 170 -23.23 -1.83 -37.34
C ASP A 170 -22.19 -2.95 -37.39
N VAL A 171 -21.53 -3.25 -36.28
CA VAL A 171 -20.59 -4.38 -36.18
C VAL A 171 -21.36 -5.69 -36.18
N ARG A 172 -22.46 -5.78 -35.42
CA ARG A 172 -23.29 -6.99 -35.35
C ARG A 172 -23.81 -7.44 -36.72
N LEU A 173 -24.14 -6.50 -37.61
CA LEU A 173 -24.73 -6.79 -38.92
C LEU A 173 -23.69 -6.97 -40.04
N ASN A 174 -22.55 -6.30 -39.94
CA ASN A 174 -21.58 -6.23 -41.04
C ASN A 174 -20.24 -6.94 -40.76
N ALA A 175 -19.96 -7.35 -39.51
CA ALA A 175 -18.72 -8.02 -39.19
C ALA A 175 -18.70 -9.49 -39.64
N GLU A 176 -17.57 -9.90 -40.19
CA GLU A 176 -17.25 -11.30 -40.46
C GLU A 176 -16.46 -11.86 -39.28
N LEU A 177 -16.98 -12.92 -38.68
CA LEU A 177 -16.38 -13.62 -37.54
C LEU A 177 -15.71 -14.91 -38.02
N TYR A 178 -14.49 -15.17 -37.56
CA TYR A 178 -13.80 -16.43 -37.79
C TYR A 178 -13.21 -16.97 -36.49
N GLU A 179 -13.25 -18.28 -36.35
CA GLU A 179 -12.76 -19.03 -35.19
C GLU A 179 -11.74 -20.10 -35.60
N TYR A 180 -11.01 -20.62 -34.61
CA TYR A 180 -10.17 -21.80 -34.78
C TYR A 180 -10.86 -23.01 -34.15
N VAL A 181 -11.15 -24.01 -34.96
CA VAL A 181 -11.94 -25.20 -34.58
C VAL A 181 -11.07 -26.41 -34.21
N GLY A 182 -9.75 -26.25 -34.16
CA GLY A 182 -8.79 -27.35 -34.08
C GLY A 182 -8.44 -27.91 -35.46
N GLY A 183 -7.57 -28.91 -35.49
CA GLY A 183 -7.11 -29.54 -36.73
C GLY A 183 -6.00 -28.76 -37.47
N PRO A 184 -5.67 -29.15 -38.71
CA PRO A 184 -4.58 -28.55 -39.47
C PRO A 184 -4.89 -27.10 -39.85
N ILE A 185 -3.85 -26.32 -40.19
CA ILE A 185 -4.01 -24.91 -40.56
C ILE A 185 -4.85 -24.72 -41.83
N ALA A 186 -4.93 -25.73 -42.69
CA ALA A 186 -5.72 -25.67 -43.92
C ALA A 186 -7.23 -25.51 -43.67
N ASP A 187 -7.70 -25.96 -42.50
CA ASP A 187 -9.11 -25.87 -42.10
C ASP A 187 -9.39 -24.63 -41.23
N ASN A 188 -8.37 -23.79 -40.96
CA ASN A 188 -8.47 -22.69 -40.01
C ASN A 188 -7.93 -21.34 -40.57
N PRO A 189 -8.53 -20.20 -40.17
CA PRO A 189 -9.73 -20.09 -39.34
C PRO A 189 -11.02 -20.38 -40.15
N ALA A 190 -12.02 -20.97 -39.50
CA ALA A 190 -13.34 -21.24 -40.09
C ALA A 190 -14.29 -20.04 -39.88
N ARG A 191 -15.10 -19.72 -40.89
CA ARG A 191 -16.08 -18.63 -40.79
C ARG A 191 -17.28 -19.04 -39.93
N VAL A 192 -17.65 -18.20 -38.99
CA VAL A 192 -18.89 -18.32 -38.20
C VAL A 192 -20.01 -17.59 -38.92
N PHE A 193 -21.13 -18.28 -39.14
CA PHE A 193 -22.30 -17.73 -39.83
C PHE A 193 -23.47 -17.42 -38.88
N ASP A 194 -23.64 -18.20 -37.81
CA ASP A 194 -24.76 -18.04 -36.88
C ASP A 194 -24.30 -17.40 -35.56
N LEU A 195 -24.36 -16.07 -35.52
CA LEU A 195 -24.00 -15.30 -34.32
C LEU A 195 -24.99 -15.50 -33.15
N ARG A 196 -26.17 -16.08 -33.38
CA ARG A 196 -27.16 -16.33 -32.30
C ARG A 196 -26.83 -17.58 -31.50
N SER A 197 -26.17 -18.56 -32.12
CA SER A 197 -25.72 -19.77 -31.43
C SER A 197 -24.26 -19.66 -30.97
N GLU A 198 -23.38 -19.00 -31.73
CA GLU A 198 -21.97 -18.85 -31.33
C GLU A 198 -21.84 -17.99 -30.07
N LYS A 199 -21.09 -18.50 -29.11
CA LYS A 199 -20.88 -17.87 -27.80
C LYS A 199 -19.61 -17.05 -27.75
N VAL A 200 -19.65 -15.92 -27.04
CA VAL A 200 -18.46 -15.12 -26.74
C VAL A 200 -17.76 -15.72 -25.53
N GLU A 201 -17.11 -16.87 -25.73
CA GLU A 201 -16.51 -17.65 -24.64
C GLU A 201 -15.27 -16.96 -24.05
N ARG A 202 -15.23 -16.83 -22.71
CA ARG A 202 -14.05 -16.35 -21.99
C ARG A 202 -12.87 -17.26 -22.29
N GLY A 203 -11.73 -16.67 -22.64
CA GLY A 203 -10.53 -17.44 -22.95
C GLY A 203 -10.41 -17.89 -24.41
N LYS A 204 -11.44 -17.72 -25.25
CA LYS A 204 -11.37 -17.96 -26.70
C LYS A 204 -11.07 -16.65 -27.43
N ALA A 205 -10.27 -16.73 -28.49
CA ALA A 205 -9.97 -15.59 -29.37
C ALA A 205 -10.58 -15.81 -30.76
N PHE A 206 -10.96 -14.70 -31.39
CA PHE A 206 -11.66 -14.68 -32.67
C PHE A 206 -11.05 -13.63 -33.60
N TRP A 207 -11.08 -13.92 -34.90
CA TRP A 207 -10.90 -12.91 -35.92
C TRP A 207 -12.22 -12.22 -36.18
N ILE A 208 -12.25 -10.91 -35.96
CA ILE A 208 -13.40 -10.05 -36.25
C ILE A 208 -12.96 -9.07 -37.32
N ARG A 209 -13.60 -9.18 -38.48
CA ARG A 209 -13.35 -8.28 -39.60
C ARG A 209 -14.56 -7.42 -39.89
N ALA A 210 -14.39 -6.11 -39.83
CA ALA A 210 -15.45 -5.16 -40.18
C ALA A 210 -14.84 -4.01 -40.99
N ASP A 211 -14.89 -4.12 -42.31
CA ASP A 211 -14.28 -3.15 -43.22
C ASP A 211 -15.00 -1.79 -43.11
N GLY A 212 -14.26 -0.74 -42.74
CA GLY A 212 -14.78 0.64 -42.69
C GLY A 212 -15.69 0.97 -41.49
N VAL A 213 -15.83 0.07 -40.51
CA VAL A 213 -16.62 0.29 -39.30
C VAL A 213 -15.68 0.57 -38.12
N TYR A 214 -15.75 1.78 -37.57
CA TYR A 214 -15.06 2.09 -36.31
C TYR A 214 -15.81 1.44 -35.14
N ASN A 215 -15.10 0.70 -34.30
CA ASN A 215 -15.66 0.10 -33.08
C ASN A 215 -14.75 0.36 -31.88
N ARG A 216 -15.36 0.47 -30.71
CA ARG A 216 -14.67 0.50 -29.40
C ARG A 216 -15.40 -0.29 -28.33
N TYR A 217 -16.48 -0.97 -28.69
CA TYR A 217 -17.25 -1.77 -27.75
C TYR A 217 -16.49 -3.05 -27.40
N TYR A 218 -16.31 -3.28 -26.12
CA TYR A 218 -15.61 -4.46 -25.58
C TYR A 218 -16.42 -5.19 -24.52
N ALA A 219 -17.36 -4.52 -23.84
CA ALA A 219 -18.26 -5.09 -22.84
C ALA A 219 -19.38 -4.10 -22.50
N PRO A 220 -20.44 -4.55 -21.81
CA PRO A 220 -21.52 -3.69 -21.33
C PRO A 220 -21.08 -2.57 -20.40
N PHE A 221 -19.96 -2.72 -19.70
CA PHE A 221 -19.37 -1.66 -18.88
C PHE A 221 -17.86 -1.51 -19.12
N GLU A 222 -17.32 -0.36 -18.76
CA GLU A 222 -15.89 -0.05 -18.80
C GLU A 222 -15.40 0.34 -17.40
N ILE A 223 -14.16 -0.05 -17.08
CA ILE A 223 -13.47 0.37 -15.86
C ILE A 223 -12.27 1.23 -16.23
N SER A 224 -12.17 2.40 -15.61
CA SER A 224 -10.96 3.22 -15.61
C SER A 224 -10.29 3.19 -14.24
N LEU A 225 -9.00 2.81 -14.24
CA LEU A 225 -8.15 2.70 -13.06
C LEU A 225 -7.14 3.85 -13.01
N GLN A 226 -6.68 4.20 -11.81
CA GLN A 226 -5.60 5.19 -11.64
C GLN A 226 -4.24 4.65 -12.10
N LYS A 227 -4.03 3.35 -11.95
CA LYS A 227 -2.84 2.61 -12.38
C LYS A 227 -3.22 1.50 -13.34
N SER A 228 -2.37 1.30 -14.33
CA SER A 228 -2.65 0.39 -15.43
C SER A 228 -2.50 -1.09 -15.05
N GLU A 229 -1.84 -1.38 -13.93
CA GLU A 229 -1.61 -2.72 -13.39
C GLU A 229 -2.70 -3.21 -12.42
N GLY A 230 -3.56 -2.32 -11.92
CA GLY A 230 -4.57 -2.67 -10.91
C GLY A 230 -4.68 -1.66 -9.77
N VAL A 231 -5.34 -2.08 -8.69
CA VAL A 231 -5.43 -1.36 -7.42
C VAL A 231 -4.20 -1.69 -6.59
N ASP A 232 -3.40 -0.68 -6.24
CA ASP A 232 -2.19 -0.88 -5.45
C ASP A 232 -2.08 0.19 -4.36
N PHE A 233 -2.32 -0.25 -3.12
CA PHE A 233 -2.24 0.59 -1.93
C PHE A 233 -0.80 0.77 -1.41
N GLY A 234 0.15 -0.06 -1.85
CA GLY A 234 1.52 -0.06 -1.33
C GLY A 234 1.59 -0.04 0.20
N LYS A 235 2.61 0.65 0.75
CA LYS A 235 2.80 0.82 2.20
C LYS A 235 1.91 1.88 2.83
N ASN A 236 1.59 2.95 2.08
CA ASN A 236 1.05 4.19 2.67
C ASN A 236 -0.27 4.66 2.04
N ALA A 237 -0.67 4.19 0.85
CA ALA A 237 -1.87 4.73 0.24
C ALA A 237 -3.12 4.27 1.00
N SER A 238 -4.01 5.22 1.22
CA SER A 238 -5.26 5.10 1.98
C SER A 238 -6.42 4.69 1.09
N VAL A 239 -6.55 5.39 -0.04
CA VAL A 239 -7.75 5.41 -0.88
C VAL A 239 -7.37 5.28 -2.35
N TYR A 240 -8.19 4.54 -3.10
CA TYR A 240 -8.07 4.34 -4.54
C TYR A 240 -9.42 4.60 -5.22
N ARG A 241 -9.42 5.32 -6.34
CA ARG A 241 -10.64 5.58 -7.13
C ARG A 241 -10.70 4.65 -8.33
N VAL A 242 -11.86 4.01 -8.52
CA VAL A 242 -12.20 3.25 -9.71
C VAL A 242 -13.39 3.92 -10.37
N ARG A 243 -13.30 4.26 -11.65
CA ARG A 243 -14.46 4.77 -12.39
C ARG A 243 -15.10 3.65 -13.17
N ILE A 244 -16.42 3.51 -13.06
CA ILE A 244 -17.22 2.55 -13.80
C ILE A 244 -18.15 3.31 -14.73
N LYS A 245 -18.26 2.84 -15.98
CA LYS A 245 -19.07 3.46 -17.02
C LYS A 245 -19.97 2.43 -17.69
N ASN A 246 -21.24 2.78 -17.89
CA ASN A 246 -22.17 1.99 -18.68
C ASN A 246 -21.99 2.25 -20.19
N ASN A 247 -21.95 1.16 -20.95
CA ASN A 247 -21.84 1.16 -22.41
C ASN A 247 -23.10 0.63 -23.12
N THR A 248 -24.18 0.33 -22.39
CA THR A 248 -25.49 -0.08 -22.94
C THR A 248 -26.47 1.10 -23.00
N ASP A 249 -27.53 0.94 -23.79
CA ASP A 249 -28.60 1.96 -23.91
C ASP A 249 -29.71 1.78 -22.85
N GLU A 250 -29.49 0.92 -21.84
CA GLU A 250 -30.41 0.60 -20.73
C GLU A 250 -29.69 0.73 -19.38
N ASP A 251 -30.44 0.73 -18.28
CA ASP A 251 -29.85 0.68 -16.93
C ASP A 251 -29.03 -0.60 -16.74
N LEU A 252 -27.86 -0.48 -16.11
CA LEU A 252 -26.95 -1.60 -15.87
C LEU A 252 -26.48 -1.62 -14.42
N ASP A 253 -26.70 -2.72 -13.72
CA ASP A 253 -26.10 -2.92 -12.40
C ASP A 253 -24.72 -3.55 -12.57
N VAL A 254 -23.72 -2.94 -11.93
CA VAL A 254 -22.36 -3.48 -11.85
C VAL A 254 -22.08 -3.84 -10.39
N SER A 255 -21.73 -5.11 -10.15
CA SER A 255 -21.38 -5.63 -8.84
C SER A 255 -19.86 -5.74 -8.67
N LEU A 256 -19.38 -5.64 -7.43
CA LEU A 256 -17.98 -5.82 -7.03
C LEU A 256 -17.87 -6.81 -5.87
N ALA A 257 -17.10 -7.87 -6.07
CA ALA A 257 -16.80 -8.87 -5.04
C ALA A 257 -15.29 -8.99 -4.78
N SER A 258 -14.92 -9.35 -3.55
CA SER A 258 -13.55 -9.76 -3.22
C SER A 258 -13.33 -11.22 -3.59
N VAL A 259 -12.19 -11.53 -4.22
CA VAL A 259 -11.80 -12.88 -4.60
C VAL A 259 -10.38 -13.12 -4.09
N ALA A 260 -10.17 -14.24 -3.39
CA ALA A 260 -8.85 -14.61 -2.89
C ALA A 260 -7.86 -14.88 -4.04
N SER A 261 -6.61 -14.44 -3.86
CA SER A 261 -5.52 -14.86 -4.74
C SER A 261 -5.23 -16.35 -4.52
N GLU A 262 -4.88 -17.06 -5.59
CA GLU A 262 -4.29 -18.39 -5.46
C GLU A 262 -2.88 -18.34 -4.85
N THR A 263 -2.38 -19.48 -4.41
CA THR A 263 -1.00 -19.62 -3.92
C THR A 263 0.00 -19.27 -5.02
N PRO A 264 1.01 -18.41 -4.72
CA PRO A 264 2.07 -18.05 -5.64
C PRO A 264 2.84 -19.25 -6.20
N PRO A 265 3.27 -19.23 -7.47
CA PRO A 265 4.26 -20.15 -7.99
C PRO A 265 5.57 -20.11 -7.19
N ALA A 266 6.35 -21.21 -7.25
CA ALA A 266 7.65 -21.27 -6.59
C ALA A 266 8.57 -20.14 -7.08
N GLY A 267 9.28 -19.50 -6.15
CA GLY A 267 10.17 -18.38 -6.44
C GLY A 267 9.46 -17.02 -6.58
N GLN A 268 8.18 -16.93 -6.21
CA GLN A 268 7.43 -15.66 -6.12
C GLN A 268 7.19 -15.27 -4.66
N ALA A 269 6.84 -14.01 -4.42
CA ALA A 269 6.63 -13.51 -3.05
C ALA A 269 5.44 -14.24 -2.40
N SER A 270 5.59 -14.63 -1.13
CA SER A 270 4.48 -15.18 -0.35
C SER A 270 3.40 -14.12 -0.15
N ILE A 271 2.14 -14.58 -0.11
CA ILE A 271 0.98 -13.75 0.18
C ILE A 271 0.54 -14.08 1.60
N GLU A 272 0.52 -13.06 2.46
CA GLU A 272 0.09 -13.17 3.85
C GLU A 272 -1.43 -13.38 3.95
N GLY A 273 -2.18 -12.64 3.14
CA GLY A 273 -3.63 -12.74 3.05
C GLY A 273 -4.22 -11.81 1.99
N ALA A 274 -5.54 -11.81 1.88
CA ALA A 274 -6.25 -10.83 1.07
C ALA A 274 -6.29 -9.48 1.81
N PRO A 275 -6.06 -8.35 1.12
CA PRO A 275 -6.25 -7.03 1.72
C PRO A 275 -7.75 -6.78 1.95
N GLU A 276 -8.12 -6.30 3.15
CA GLU A 276 -9.51 -5.95 3.45
C GLU A 276 -9.85 -4.59 2.82
N VAL A 277 -10.68 -4.63 1.79
CA VAL A 277 -11.06 -3.44 1.02
C VAL A 277 -12.41 -2.93 1.48
N LEU A 278 -12.44 -1.65 1.83
CA LEU A 278 -13.64 -0.91 2.20
C LEU A 278 -14.21 -0.18 0.99
N VAL A 279 -15.52 -0.17 0.81
CA VAL A 279 -16.21 0.70 -0.15
C VAL A 279 -16.77 1.89 0.60
N ARG A 280 -16.36 3.11 0.20
CA ARG A 280 -16.83 4.33 0.84
C ARG A 280 -18.31 4.58 0.56
N GLY A 281 -19.06 4.79 1.63
CA GLY A 281 -20.48 5.13 1.61
C GLY A 281 -20.75 6.64 1.68
N ALA A 282 -21.98 6.97 2.08
CA ALA A 282 -22.46 8.34 2.17
C ALA A 282 -21.74 9.13 3.27
N PHE A 283 -21.58 10.43 3.04
CA PHE A 283 -21.10 11.36 4.07
C PHE A 283 -22.22 11.67 5.06
N SER A 284 -21.93 11.52 6.35
CA SER A 284 -22.84 11.88 7.44
C SER A 284 -22.51 13.27 7.96
N VAL A 285 -23.50 14.17 7.99
CA VAL A 285 -23.33 15.53 8.54
C VAL A 285 -23.31 15.56 10.06
N ASP A 286 -23.80 14.50 10.72
CA ASP A 286 -23.82 14.39 12.19
C ASP A 286 -22.46 13.97 12.73
N THR A 287 -21.78 13.05 12.05
CA THR A 287 -20.48 12.52 12.45
C THR A 287 -19.31 13.14 11.69
N LEU A 288 -19.59 13.92 10.63
CA LEU A 288 -18.61 14.50 9.72
C LEU A 288 -17.66 13.46 9.10
N SER A 289 -18.15 12.24 8.90
CA SER A 289 -17.38 11.10 8.39
C SER A 289 -18.15 10.34 7.32
N HIS A 290 -17.43 9.55 6.53
CA HIS A 290 -18.05 8.61 5.58
C HIS A 290 -18.36 7.26 6.24
N SER A 291 -19.58 6.76 6.01
CA SER A 291 -19.85 5.34 6.24
C SER A 291 -19.09 4.46 5.25
N PHE A 292 -19.11 3.15 5.45
CA PHE A 292 -18.48 2.20 4.53
C PHE A 292 -19.12 0.82 4.62
N SER A 293 -18.79 -0.03 3.66
CA SER A 293 -19.03 -1.48 3.72
C SER A 293 -17.72 -2.25 3.51
N ARG A 294 -17.60 -3.41 4.15
CA ARG A 294 -16.46 -4.33 4.01
C ARG A 294 -16.74 -5.31 2.86
N LEU A 295 -15.83 -5.40 1.88
CA LEU A 295 -16.00 -6.34 0.77
C LEU A 295 -15.86 -7.81 1.19
N SER A 296 -15.33 -8.11 2.38
CA SER A 296 -15.38 -9.46 2.95
C SER A 296 -16.76 -9.86 3.46
N GLU A 297 -17.62 -8.89 3.79
CA GLU A 297 -18.94 -9.12 4.38
C GLU A 297 -20.06 -9.04 3.34
N SER A 298 -19.95 -8.11 2.40
CA SER A 298 -20.96 -7.85 1.38
C SER A 298 -20.36 -7.32 0.08
N ASP A 299 -20.85 -7.82 -1.03
CA ASP A 299 -20.49 -7.31 -2.35
C ASP A 299 -21.04 -5.87 -2.56
N GLY A 300 -20.27 -5.04 -3.27
CA GLY A 300 -20.72 -3.73 -3.74
C GLY A 300 -21.63 -3.85 -4.96
N SER A 301 -22.53 -2.89 -5.16
CA SER A 301 -23.38 -2.80 -6.36
C SER A 301 -23.74 -1.36 -6.69
N TRP A 302 -23.70 -1.01 -7.99
CA TRP A 302 -24.07 0.31 -8.50
C TRP A 302 -24.95 0.17 -9.74
N THR A 303 -26.12 0.80 -9.70
CA THR A 303 -26.99 0.98 -10.87
C THR A 303 -26.51 2.18 -11.68
N LEU A 304 -26.12 1.95 -12.92
CA LEU A 304 -25.68 2.97 -13.85
C LEU A 304 -26.79 3.27 -14.85
N ALA A 305 -27.08 4.55 -15.07
CA ALA A 305 -28.05 5.00 -16.07
C ALA A 305 -27.59 4.65 -17.50
N PRO A 306 -28.47 4.75 -18.51
CA PRO A 306 -28.13 4.44 -19.89
C PRO A 306 -26.96 5.29 -20.39
N LYS A 307 -26.14 4.73 -21.26
CA LYS A 307 -24.97 5.39 -21.84
C LYS A 307 -25.28 6.81 -22.33
N GLY A 308 -24.52 7.78 -21.81
CA GLY A 308 -24.66 9.19 -22.19
C GLY A 308 -25.70 9.97 -21.37
N ALA A 309 -26.46 9.30 -20.50
CA ALA A 309 -27.30 9.96 -19.50
C ALA A 309 -26.50 10.35 -18.25
N GLU A 310 -27.06 11.25 -17.44
CA GLU A 310 -26.54 11.56 -16.12
C GLU A 310 -26.61 10.30 -15.23
N GLY A 311 -25.51 9.98 -14.53
CA GLY A 311 -25.41 8.75 -13.75
C GLY A 311 -24.97 7.50 -14.54
N SER A 312 -24.64 7.64 -15.83
CA SER A 312 -24.04 6.54 -16.62
C SER A 312 -22.58 6.25 -16.27
N GLU A 313 -21.96 7.11 -15.45
CA GLU A 313 -20.61 6.97 -14.91
C GLU A 313 -20.63 7.23 -13.40
N VAL A 314 -19.91 6.40 -12.64
CA VAL A 314 -19.75 6.57 -11.18
C VAL A 314 -18.29 6.39 -10.75
N ASP A 315 -17.86 7.19 -9.78
CA ASP A 315 -16.56 7.03 -9.11
C ASP A 315 -16.77 6.18 -7.83
N VAL A 316 -16.28 4.95 -7.85
CA VAL A 316 -16.19 4.07 -6.68
C VAL A 316 -14.90 4.39 -5.92
N ILE A 317 -15.03 4.62 -4.62
CA ILE A 317 -13.92 4.97 -3.74
C ILE A 317 -13.64 3.78 -2.82
N LEU A 318 -12.48 3.16 -3.04
CA LEU A 318 -11.99 2.01 -2.29
C LEU A 318 -11.00 2.49 -1.24
N GLY A 319 -11.13 1.97 -0.02
CA GLY A 319 -10.19 2.15 1.08
C GLY A 319 -9.54 0.82 1.45
N LEU A 320 -8.36 0.86 2.05
CA LEU A 320 -7.74 -0.32 2.67
C LEU A 320 -7.87 -0.21 4.19
N ASP A 321 -8.51 -1.20 4.81
CA ASP A 321 -8.47 -1.33 6.27
C ASP A 321 -7.07 -1.83 6.69
N ARG A 322 -6.25 -0.91 7.20
CA ARG A 322 -4.89 -1.22 7.65
C ARG A 322 -4.83 -1.75 9.08
N SER A 323 -5.91 -1.57 9.84
CA SER A 323 -5.99 -2.05 11.23
C SER A 323 -5.99 -3.58 11.30
N GLY A 324 -6.60 -4.24 10.31
CA GLY A 324 -6.62 -5.70 10.18
C GLY A 324 -5.33 -6.34 9.66
N MET A 325 -4.33 -5.54 9.23
CA MET A 325 -3.05 -6.06 8.75
C MET A 325 -2.09 -6.31 9.92
N THR A 326 -2.23 -7.44 10.62
CA THR A 326 -1.50 -7.73 11.86
C THR A 326 -0.16 -8.44 11.69
N ALA A 327 0.22 -8.81 10.47
CA ALA A 327 1.52 -9.43 10.20
C ALA A 327 2.66 -8.40 10.30
N GLU A 328 3.90 -8.91 10.24
CA GLU A 328 5.11 -8.09 10.31
C GLU A 328 5.16 -7.01 9.22
N ALA A 329 5.89 -5.93 9.48
CA ALA A 329 6.19 -4.92 8.48
C ALA A 329 6.75 -5.56 7.19
N ASP A 330 6.45 -4.97 6.04
CA ASP A 330 6.80 -5.47 4.71
C ASP A 330 6.10 -6.76 4.24
N SER A 331 5.20 -7.32 5.06
CA SER A 331 4.33 -8.43 4.64
C SER A 331 3.43 -8.02 3.46
N PHE A 332 3.32 -8.90 2.48
CA PHE A 332 2.63 -8.65 1.21
C PHE A 332 1.23 -9.26 1.23
N TYR A 333 0.23 -8.42 0.95
CA TYR A 333 -1.18 -8.81 0.87
C TYR A 333 -1.65 -8.66 -0.57
N ALA A 334 -2.40 -9.64 -1.05
CA ALA A 334 -2.86 -9.68 -2.42
C ALA A 334 -4.20 -10.43 -2.57
N GLY A 335 -5.09 -9.86 -3.35
CA GLY A 335 -6.37 -10.45 -3.75
C GLY A 335 -6.84 -9.89 -5.09
N LEU A 336 -8.04 -10.25 -5.51
CA LEU A 336 -8.65 -9.80 -6.75
C LEU A 336 -9.99 -9.12 -6.45
N LEU A 337 -10.28 -8.08 -7.21
CA LEU A 337 -11.56 -7.37 -7.23
C LEU A 337 -12.30 -7.79 -8.49
N ARG A 338 -13.38 -8.55 -8.33
CA ARG A 338 -14.18 -9.06 -9.44
C ARG A 338 -15.37 -8.15 -9.70
N PHE A 339 -15.41 -7.56 -10.88
CA PHE A 339 -16.56 -6.81 -11.36
C PHE A 339 -17.39 -7.64 -12.35
N THR A 340 -18.71 -7.61 -12.20
CA THR A 340 -19.67 -8.29 -13.10
C THR A 340 -20.88 -7.41 -13.35
N ASP A 341 -21.55 -7.59 -14.49
CA ASP A 341 -22.79 -6.87 -14.81
C ASP A 341 -24.05 -7.72 -14.66
N SER A 342 -25.21 -7.06 -14.55
CA SER A 342 -26.52 -7.71 -14.42
C SER A 342 -27.03 -8.42 -15.67
N LEU A 343 -26.45 -8.17 -16.85
CA LEU A 343 -26.75 -8.97 -18.06
C LEU A 343 -26.04 -10.32 -18.01
N GLY A 344 -25.04 -10.47 -17.11
CA GLY A 344 -24.22 -11.67 -16.99
C GLY A 344 -23.24 -11.81 -18.16
N TYR A 345 -22.78 -10.70 -18.76
CA TYR A 345 -21.96 -10.76 -19.97
C TYR A 345 -20.47 -10.68 -19.66
N ALA A 346 -20.05 -9.74 -18.82
CA ALA A 346 -18.66 -9.42 -18.54
C ALA A 346 -18.23 -9.77 -17.11
N GLN A 347 -16.97 -10.15 -16.97
CA GLN A 347 -16.30 -10.40 -15.70
C GLN A 347 -14.87 -9.85 -15.75
N TYR A 348 -14.59 -8.83 -14.96
CA TYR A 348 -13.26 -8.22 -14.87
C TYR A 348 -12.61 -8.58 -13.54
N ASP A 349 -11.46 -9.25 -13.60
CA ASP A 349 -10.67 -9.62 -12.42
C ASP A 349 -9.52 -8.61 -12.28
N ILE A 350 -9.68 -7.63 -11.39
CA ILE A 350 -8.71 -6.54 -11.18
C ILE A 350 -7.79 -6.88 -10.01
N PRO A 351 -6.46 -6.84 -10.17
CA PRO A 351 -5.52 -7.01 -9.06
C PRO A 351 -5.72 -5.99 -7.93
N VAL A 352 -5.67 -6.43 -6.68
CA VAL A 352 -5.55 -5.55 -5.49
C VAL A 352 -4.38 -5.96 -4.59
N THR A 353 -3.39 -5.08 -4.44
CA THR A 353 -2.21 -5.27 -3.57
C THR A 353 -2.16 -4.30 -2.41
N ALA A 354 -1.57 -4.75 -1.31
CA ALA A 354 -1.08 -3.90 -0.24
C ALA A 354 0.22 -4.46 0.34
N THR A 355 1.01 -3.59 0.99
CA THR A 355 2.14 -4.01 1.82
C THR A 355 1.93 -3.42 3.22
N LYS A 356 2.17 -4.21 4.26
CA LYS A 356 2.12 -3.70 5.63
C LYS A 356 3.22 -2.65 5.80
N GLY A 357 2.81 -1.40 6.04
CA GLY A 357 3.73 -0.33 6.42
C GLY A 357 4.20 -0.48 7.87
N ASN A 358 5.18 0.32 8.25
CA ASN A 358 5.61 0.50 9.64
C ASN A 358 5.30 1.94 10.09
N VAL A 359 5.49 2.20 11.38
CA VAL A 359 5.33 3.53 12.01
C VAL A 359 6.64 4.33 12.10
N ALA A 360 7.72 3.86 11.48
CA ALA A 360 9.07 4.44 11.61
C ALA A 360 9.16 5.91 11.15
N GLY A 361 9.98 6.74 11.76
CA GLY A 361 10.17 8.13 11.37
C GLY A 361 9.75 9.14 12.41
N LEU A 362 9.68 10.39 11.99
CA LEU A 362 9.48 11.52 12.89
C LEU A 362 8.00 11.89 13.03
N TRP A 363 7.51 11.81 14.26
CA TRP A 363 6.16 12.19 14.67
C TRP A 363 6.21 13.48 15.49
N VAL A 364 5.40 14.45 15.11
CA VAL A 364 5.35 15.74 15.81
C VAL A 364 3.90 16.16 16.00
N GLY A 365 3.61 16.66 17.19
CA GLY A 365 2.31 17.22 17.50
C GLY A 365 2.27 17.78 18.91
N GLU A 366 1.11 17.75 19.53
CA GLU A 366 0.89 18.40 20.82
C GLU A 366 0.00 17.55 21.72
N ALA A 367 0.34 17.51 23.01
CA ALA A 367 -0.60 17.19 24.07
C ALA A 367 -1.30 18.48 24.52
N VAL A 368 -2.62 18.45 24.60
CA VAL A 368 -3.49 19.50 25.12
C VAL A 368 -3.94 19.08 26.51
N VAL A 369 -3.24 19.56 27.53
CA VAL A 369 -3.54 19.26 28.93
C VAL A 369 -4.73 20.09 29.37
N SER A 370 -5.85 19.42 29.66
CA SER A 370 -7.14 20.04 29.96
C SER A 370 -7.64 19.76 31.37
N GLU A 371 -6.98 18.87 32.10
CA GLU A 371 -7.39 18.43 33.43
C GLU A 371 -6.17 18.32 34.37
N VAL A 372 -6.40 18.60 35.65
CA VAL A 372 -5.43 18.42 36.74
C VAL A 372 -6.07 17.60 37.84
N ARG A 373 -5.30 16.72 38.47
CA ARG A 373 -5.79 15.94 39.59
C ARG A 373 -5.94 16.84 40.82
N HIS A 374 -7.11 16.82 41.43
CA HIS A 374 -7.34 17.56 42.66
C HIS A 374 -6.47 16.99 43.81
N ASN A 375 -6.07 17.89 44.70
CA ASN A 375 -5.53 17.53 46.00
C ASN A 375 -6.24 18.37 47.07
N LEU A 376 -7.57 18.22 47.13
CA LEU A 376 -8.45 19.05 47.95
C LEU A 376 -8.91 18.28 49.18
N GLY A 377 -8.25 18.51 50.31
CA GLY A 377 -8.65 17.99 51.61
C GLY A 377 -9.84 18.76 52.18
N PHE A 378 -10.86 18.04 52.62
CA PHE A 378 -11.99 18.59 53.37
C PHE A 378 -11.74 18.35 54.86
N PHE A 379 -11.88 19.40 55.66
CA PHE A 379 -11.60 19.34 57.08
C PHE A 379 -12.84 19.72 57.87
N GLU A 380 -13.05 19.04 59.00
CA GLU A 380 -14.03 19.46 59.98
C GLU A 380 -13.36 19.73 61.33
N ARG A 381 -13.96 20.63 62.10
CA ARG A 381 -13.51 20.96 63.44
C ARG A 381 -14.39 20.27 64.48
N VAL A 382 -13.79 19.38 65.26
CA VAL A 382 -14.45 18.69 66.38
C VAL A 382 -13.81 19.19 67.68
N GLY A 383 -14.44 20.19 68.32
CA GLY A 383 -13.86 20.87 69.48
C GLY A 383 -12.66 21.75 69.09
N GLU A 384 -11.48 21.48 69.67
CA GLU A 384 -10.23 22.17 69.32
C GLU A 384 -9.44 21.48 68.21
N GLU A 385 -9.78 20.24 67.85
CA GLU A 385 -9.09 19.49 66.80
C GLU A 385 -9.69 19.77 65.41
N VAL A 386 -8.80 19.89 64.42
CA VAL A 386 -9.15 19.92 62.99
C VAL A 386 -8.73 18.58 62.41
N ARG A 387 -9.69 17.84 61.83
CA ARG A 387 -9.42 16.55 61.19
C ARG A 387 -9.84 16.56 59.73
N GLU A 388 -9.03 15.95 58.87
CA GLU A 388 -9.40 15.68 57.48
C GLU A 388 -10.49 14.61 57.47
N ILE A 389 -11.57 14.85 56.72
CA ILE A 389 -12.74 13.96 56.63
C ILE A 389 -12.89 13.33 55.25
N ASP A 390 -12.36 13.98 54.22
CA ASP A 390 -12.41 13.51 52.85
C ASP A 390 -11.30 14.20 52.03
N ARG A 391 -10.93 13.61 50.89
CA ARG A 391 -10.00 14.20 49.94
C ARG A 391 -10.50 13.95 48.53
N ASN A 392 -10.75 15.04 47.79
CA ASN A 392 -10.99 14.92 46.36
C ASN A 392 -9.66 14.74 45.63
N VAL A 393 -9.54 13.60 44.96
CA VAL A 393 -8.42 13.18 44.11
C VAL A 393 -8.86 12.87 42.67
N GLU A 394 -10.02 13.37 42.26
CA GLU A 394 -10.52 13.26 40.90
C GLU A 394 -9.86 14.29 39.98
N PHE A 395 -9.88 14.05 38.67
CA PHE A 395 -9.46 15.04 37.69
C PHE A 395 -10.53 16.12 37.54
N GLY A 396 -10.08 17.38 37.57
CA GLY A 396 -10.91 18.56 37.32
C GLY A 396 -10.42 19.34 36.12
N THR A 397 -11.35 19.93 35.36
CA THR A 397 -11.01 20.70 34.16
C THR A 397 -10.36 22.03 34.50
N VAL A 398 -9.42 22.46 33.66
CA VAL A 398 -8.81 23.79 33.76
C VAL A 398 -9.51 24.78 32.83
N ALA A 399 -9.59 26.05 33.26
CA ALA A 399 -10.23 27.11 32.47
C ALA A 399 -9.51 27.41 31.14
N ARG A 400 -8.21 27.08 31.06
CA ARG A 400 -7.37 27.26 29.86
C ARG A 400 -6.44 26.06 29.73
N PRO A 401 -6.71 25.14 28.80
CA PRO A 401 -5.79 24.06 28.48
C PRO A 401 -4.43 24.61 28.02
N PHE A 402 -3.35 23.94 28.39
CA PHE A 402 -2.00 24.29 27.93
C PHE A 402 -1.45 23.21 27.00
N LYS A 403 -0.61 23.63 26.06
CA LYS A 403 -0.12 22.80 24.97
C LYS A 403 1.33 22.42 25.20
N LEU A 404 1.63 21.14 25.12
CA LEU A 404 2.97 20.57 25.25
C LEU A 404 3.35 19.93 23.91
N ARG A 405 4.42 20.41 23.27
CA ARG A 405 4.86 19.80 22.00
C ARG A 405 5.50 18.45 22.26
N LEU A 406 4.99 17.43 21.59
CA LEU A 406 5.58 16.11 21.55
C LEU A 406 6.40 15.95 20.26
N ILE A 407 7.62 15.43 20.39
CA ILE A 407 8.49 15.08 19.27
C ILE A 407 8.94 13.65 19.52
N VAL A 408 8.46 12.71 18.71
CA VAL A 408 8.77 11.29 18.85
C VAL A 408 9.44 10.79 17.58
N HIS A 409 10.55 10.08 17.71
CA HIS A 409 11.15 9.34 16.59
C HIS A 409 10.93 7.85 16.82
N VAL A 410 10.49 7.13 15.79
CA VAL A 410 10.34 5.68 15.82
C VAL A 410 11.35 5.06 14.85
N ALA A 411 12.16 4.11 15.30
CA ALA A 411 13.13 3.43 14.45
C ALA A 411 12.47 2.37 13.55
N GLU A 412 13.21 1.86 12.57
CA GLU A 412 12.72 0.78 11.68
C GLU A 412 12.31 -0.49 12.43
N ASP A 413 12.94 -0.75 13.58
CA ASP A 413 12.62 -1.89 14.45
C ASP A 413 11.44 -1.62 15.42
N GLY A 414 10.83 -0.44 15.35
CA GLY A 414 9.73 -0.02 16.23
C GLY A 414 10.17 0.71 17.50
N THR A 415 11.47 0.77 17.81
CA THR A 415 11.96 1.46 19.02
C THR A 415 11.65 2.95 18.95
N SER A 416 10.89 3.46 19.93
CA SER A 416 10.44 4.85 19.93
C SER A 416 11.15 5.70 20.99
N HIS A 417 11.43 6.96 20.65
CA HIS A 417 12.14 7.91 21.52
C HIS A 417 11.48 9.29 21.55
N LEU A 418 11.32 9.87 22.74
CA LEU A 418 10.91 11.26 22.95
C LEU A 418 12.14 12.16 22.82
N LEU A 419 11.98 13.30 22.15
CA LEU A 419 13.06 14.24 21.85
C LEU A 419 12.75 15.64 22.39
N GLN A 420 13.73 16.28 23.02
CA GLN A 420 13.64 17.72 23.35
C GLN A 420 13.82 18.59 22.10
N ARG A 421 14.63 18.14 21.14
CA ARG A 421 14.81 18.78 19.84
C ARG A 421 15.33 17.81 18.79
N VAL A 422 15.00 18.09 17.55
CA VAL A 422 15.48 17.37 16.37
C VAL A 422 15.78 18.35 15.25
N PHE A 423 16.78 18.01 14.45
CA PHE A 423 17.17 18.68 13.22
C PHE A 423 16.77 17.81 12.04
N TYR A 424 16.10 18.41 11.06
CA TYR A 424 15.78 17.80 9.78
C TYR A 424 16.36 18.67 8.67
N GLY A 425 17.12 18.06 7.76
CA GLY A 425 17.78 18.78 6.68
C GLY A 425 18.46 17.80 5.73
N LEU A 426 19.41 18.30 4.96
CA LEU A 426 20.27 17.48 4.10
C LEU A 426 21.61 17.23 4.79
N ASP A 427 22.18 16.05 4.60
CA ASP A 427 23.58 15.74 4.92
C ASP A 427 24.54 16.21 3.80
N ASP A 428 25.84 15.98 3.98
CA ASP A 428 26.87 16.35 2.99
C ASP A 428 26.75 15.58 1.66
N ALA A 429 26.02 14.47 1.63
CA ALA A 429 25.66 13.72 0.43
C ALA A 429 24.33 14.17 -0.20
N ASN A 430 23.76 15.29 0.29
CA ASN A 430 22.46 15.83 -0.10
C ASN A 430 21.30 14.84 0.09
N GLN A 431 21.41 13.94 1.07
CA GLN A 431 20.34 13.04 1.48
C GLN A 431 19.58 13.62 2.68
N PRO A 432 18.25 13.44 2.74
CA PRO A 432 17.48 13.88 3.90
C PRO A 432 17.88 13.09 5.14
N VAL A 433 18.13 13.80 6.24
CA VAL A 433 18.60 13.21 7.51
C VAL A 433 17.84 13.77 8.70
N LEU A 434 17.66 12.93 9.72
CA LEU A 434 17.22 13.33 11.06
C LEU A 434 18.39 13.21 12.04
N SER A 435 18.60 14.24 12.85
CA SER A 435 19.65 14.21 13.87
C SER A 435 19.32 14.98 15.14
N THR A 436 19.91 14.56 16.25
CA THR A 436 19.98 15.34 17.50
C THR A 436 21.12 16.37 17.50
N LYS A 437 22.01 16.33 16.49
CA LYS A 437 23.19 17.18 16.34
C LYS A 437 23.10 17.98 15.04
N GLU A 438 23.21 19.30 15.14
CA GLU A 438 23.19 20.17 13.94
C GLU A 438 24.42 19.91 13.05
N GLU A 439 25.53 19.44 13.62
CA GLU A 439 26.77 19.15 12.87
C GLU A 439 26.61 18.03 11.84
N ASN A 440 25.53 17.26 11.88
CA ASN A 440 25.22 16.26 10.85
C ASN A 440 24.51 16.84 9.62
N LEU A 441 24.15 18.12 9.65
CA LEU A 441 23.55 18.80 8.50
C LEU A 441 24.63 19.47 7.65
N ASN A 442 24.39 19.48 6.35
CA ASN A 442 25.18 20.24 5.40
C ASN A 442 25.08 21.74 5.69
N VAL A 443 26.22 22.33 6.02
CA VAL A 443 26.35 23.73 6.42
C VAL A 443 25.94 24.70 5.31
N GLU A 444 26.03 24.28 4.04
CA GLU A 444 25.62 25.06 2.87
C GLU A 444 24.11 25.01 2.61
N GLN A 445 23.35 24.14 3.29
CA GLN A 445 21.91 23.91 3.11
C GLN A 445 21.08 24.18 4.38
N LEU A 446 21.62 24.92 5.35
CA LEU A 446 20.92 25.23 6.61
C LEU A 446 19.69 26.13 6.42
N ASP A 447 19.57 26.85 5.31
CA ASP A 447 18.42 27.70 4.98
C ASP A 447 17.14 26.88 4.73
N ILE A 448 17.29 25.67 4.20
CA ILE A 448 16.18 24.72 3.99
C ILE A 448 15.99 23.75 5.16
N ALA A 449 16.94 23.67 6.09
CA ALA A 449 16.86 22.85 7.29
C ALA A 449 15.82 23.36 8.30
N ARG A 450 15.36 22.48 9.19
CA ARG A 450 14.39 22.78 10.25
C ARG A 450 14.88 22.22 11.57
N ARG A 451 14.82 23.06 12.61
CA ARG A 451 14.94 22.63 14.00
C ARG A 451 13.56 22.65 14.64
N ILE A 452 13.14 21.51 15.17
CA ILE A 452 11.91 21.38 15.97
C ILE A 452 12.33 21.21 17.42
N SER A 453 11.71 21.92 18.35
CA SER A 453 12.05 21.87 19.78
C SER A 453 10.81 21.91 20.65
N ALA A 454 10.86 21.17 21.76
CA ALA A 454 9.85 21.11 22.80
C ALA A 454 10.35 21.88 24.04
N SER A 455 9.79 23.07 24.27
CA SER A 455 10.29 23.98 25.32
C SER A 455 9.94 23.59 26.75
N HIS A 456 9.02 22.64 26.92
CA HIS A 456 8.61 22.16 28.25
C HIS A 456 9.47 21.00 28.75
N LEU A 457 10.29 20.39 27.87
CA LEU A 457 11.24 19.35 28.25
C LEU A 457 12.56 20.00 28.69
N PRO A 458 13.29 19.39 29.65
CA PRO A 458 14.56 19.94 30.11
C PRO A 458 15.56 19.99 28.96
N TRP A 459 16.27 21.11 28.87
CA TRP A 459 17.34 21.27 27.90
C TRP A 459 18.58 20.53 28.40
N THR A 460 19.14 19.65 27.57
CA THR A 460 20.43 18.99 27.84
C THR A 460 21.38 19.24 26.67
N GLU A 461 22.66 19.43 26.98
CA GLU A 461 23.69 19.65 25.96
C GLU A 461 23.93 18.41 25.10
N GLY A 462 23.82 17.22 25.72
CA GLY A 462 23.85 15.93 25.03
C GLY A 462 22.73 15.78 24.00
N ASN A 463 21.56 16.38 24.25
CA ASN A 463 20.35 16.17 23.45
C ASN A 463 20.05 14.67 23.24
N ASP A 464 20.29 13.89 24.30
CA ASP A 464 20.07 12.45 24.28
C ASP A 464 18.56 12.16 24.24
N PRO A 465 18.11 11.25 23.36
CA PRO A 465 16.71 10.84 23.33
C PRO A 465 16.29 10.08 24.59
N TRP A 466 15.03 10.25 25.02
CA TRP A 466 14.44 9.43 26.07
C TRP A 466 13.71 8.25 25.44
N LEU A 467 14.06 7.01 25.82
CA LEU A 467 13.41 5.80 25.35
C LEU A 467 11.96 5.74 25.86
N LEU A 468 11.00 5.48 24.97
CA LEU A 468 9.66 5.10 25.38
C LEU A 468 9.60 3.59 25.66
N THR A 469 8.90 3.21 26.72
CA THR A 469 8.71 1.83 27.19
C THR A 469 7.22 1.51 27.37
N GLY A 470 6.89 0.35 27.94
CA GLY A 470 5.51 -0.03 28.30
C GLY A 470 4.71 -0.74 27.19
N GLY A 471 5.03 -0.51 25.92
CA GLY A 471 4.37 -1.13 24.77
C GLY A 471 4.91 -0.63 23.43
N ASP A 472 4.20 -0.94 22.35
CA ASP A 472 4.55 -0.50 20.99
C ASP A 472 3.96 0.89 20.70
N PHE A 473 4.64 1.64 19.83
CA PHE A 473 4.13 2.94 19.38
C PHE A 473 3.11 2.75 18.25
N GLY A 474 1.82 2.95 18.53
CA GLY A 474 0.78 2.81 17.50
C GLY A 474 -0.64 2.84 18.05
N GLN A 475 -1.63 2.90 17.15
CA GLN A 475 -3.05 2.92 17.51
C GLN A 475 -3.46 1.72 18.38
N GLY A 476 -4.23 1.97 19.44
CA GLY A 476 -4.69 0.95 20.39
C GLY A 476 -3.65 0.48 21.42
N GLU A 477 -2.41 0.97 21.31
CA GLU A 477 -1.32 0.64 22.24
C GLU A 477 -1.13 1.75 23.29
N SER A 478 -0.17 1.54 24.20
CA SER A 478 0.26 2.55 25.16
C SER A 478 1.78 2.55 25.32
N VAL A 479 2.34 3.74 25.49
CA VAL A 479 3.76 3.92 25.77
C VAL A 479 3.96 4.89 26.93
N GLU A 480 5.08 4.75 27.63
CA GLU A 480 5.47 5.63 28.73
C GLU A 480 6.91 6.10 28.59
N VAL A 481 7.25 7.24 29.19
CA VAL A 481 8.62 7.75 29.25
C VAL A 481 8.87 8.53 30.52
N GLU A 482 10.00 8.24 31.17
CA GLU A 482 10.48 8.97 32.34
C GLU A 482 11.49 10.04 31.92
N VAL A 483 11.21 11.29 32.27
CA VAL A 483 12.08 12.44 32.06
C VAL A 483 12.51 12.98 33.42
N THR A 484 13.78 12.76 33.75
CA THR A 484 14.37 13.19 35.01
C THR A 484 15.13 14.51 34.88
N LEU A 485 15.08 15.31 35.93
CA LEU A 485 15.77 16.58 36.05
C LEU A 485 16.34 16.70 37.47
N GLY A 486 17.67 16.73 37.56
CA GLY A 486 18.38 16.80 38.84
C GLY A 486 18.10 18.10 39.59
N ALA A 487 18.14 18.04 40.92
CA ALA A 487 18.00 19.22 41.78
C ALA A 487 19.10 20.25 41.52
N ASP A 488 20.28 19.82 41.06
CA ASP A 488 21.45 20.65 40.75
C ASP A 488 21.56 21.06 39.27
N ASP A 489 20.53 20.83 38.46
CA ASP A 489 20.52 21.26 37.06
C ASP A 489 20.28 22.78 36.94
N HIS A 490 21.38 23.53 36.87
CA HIS A 490 21.40 24.98 36.71
C HIS A 490 20.86 25.51 35.37
N ARG A 491 20.58 24.64 34.40
CA ARG A 491 20.14 25.03 33.05
C ARG A 491 18.62 24.94 32.91
N SER A 492 18.00 23.96 33.55
CA SER A 492 16.60 23.61 33.31
C SER A 492 15.75 23.53 34.57
N ASN A 493 16.32 23.38 35.78
CA ASN A 493 15.53 23.24 36.99
C ASN A 493 14.83 24.56 37.40
N PRO A 494 13.48 24.61 37.44
CA PRO A 494 12.76 25.86 37.72
C PRO A 494 12.87 26.32 39.19
N PHE A 495 13.32 25.45 40.10
CA PHE A 495 13.53 25.80 41.51
C PHE A 495 14.93 26.36 41.79
N LEU A 496 15.83 26.30 40.81
CA LEU A 496 17.24 26.68 40.97
C LEU A 496 17.51 28.03 40.31
N HIS A 497 17.94 29.00 41.11
CA HIS A 497 18.33 30.34 40.69
C HIS A 497 19.83 30.55 40.92
N SER A 498 20.63 30.25 39.89
CA SER A 498 22.11 30.25 39.92
C SER A 498 22.80 31.51 40.46
N TYR A 499 22.08 32.63 40.58
CA TYR A 499 22.63 33.91 41.04
C TYR A 499 21.91 34.47 42.29
N HIS A 500 20.98 33.70 42.88
CA HIS A 500 20.29 34.09 44.10
C HIS A 500 20.79 33.22 45.28
N PRO A 501 21.45 33.80 46.30
CA PRO A 501 22.09 33.05 47.40
C PRO A 501 21.18 32.11 48.19
N ASP A 502 19.86 32.33 48.17
CA ASP A 502 18.89 31.49 48.90
C ASP A 502 18.32 30.33 48.05
N HIS A 503 18.75 30.21 46.78
CA HIS A 503 18.20 29.26 45.81
C HIS A 503 19.25 28.82 44.77
N ASP A 504 20.53 28.75 45.12
CA ASP A 504 21.61 28.35 44.20
C ASP A 504 22.18 26.96 44.52
N ASN A 505 21.57 26.25 45.46
CA ASN A 505 22.04 25.00 46.06
C ASN A 505 23.43 25.10 46.67
N ARG A 506 23.86 26.27 47.16
CA ARG A 506 25.14 26.43 47.84
C ARG A 506 24.93 26.72 49.31
N ASN A 507 25.87 26.27 50.14
CA ASN A 507 25.88 26.71 51.52
C ASN A 507 26.22 28.22 51.62
N ALA A 508 25.99 28.84 52.78
CA ALA A 508 26.21 30.28 52.99
C ALA A 508 27.65 30.78 52.70
N THR A 509 28.63 29.88 52.62
CA THR A 509 30.03 30.19 52.28
C THR A 509 30.40 29.87 50.82
N PHE A 510 29.45 29.40 50.01
CA PHE A 510 29.63 28.96 48.62
C PHE A 510 30.71 27.89 48.42
N SER A 511 31.02 27.14 49.48
CA SER A 511 32.12 26.16 49.50
C SER A 511 31.66 24.73 49.21
N SER A 512 30.37 24.45 49.34
CA SER A 512 29.77 23.14 49.09
C SER A 512 28.36 23.27 48.57
N SER A 513 27.90 22.27 47.82
CA SER A 513 26.50 22.16 47.43
C SER A 513 25.62 21.65 48.57
N LEU A 514 24.38 22.09 48.61
CA LEU A 514 23.34 21.58 49.48
C LEU A 514 22.72 20.30 48.89
N GLY A 515 22.11 19.49 49.76
CA GLY A 515 21.37 18.31 49.34
C GLY A 515 20.04 18.65 48.67
N GLN A 516 19.51 17.70 47.90
CA GLN A 516 18.18 17.78 47.30
C GLN A 516 17.10 18.13 48.33
N GLY A 517 16.14 18.97 47.90
CA GLY A 517 14.98 19.40 48.66
C GLY A 517 15.25 20.42 49.75
N ILE A 518 16.50 20.88 49.91
CA ILE A 518 16.82 22.00 50.82
C ILE A 518 16.43 23.33 50.16
N GLU A 519 16.93 23.58 48.94
CA GLU A 519 16.60 24.80 48.17
C GLU A 519 15.88 24.50 46.85
N SER A 520 16.11 23.32 46.27
CA SER A 520 15.51 22.88 45.00
C SER A 520 15.17 21.41 45.03
N TYR A 521 14.16 21.02 44.25
CA TYR A 521 13.67 19.65 44.15
C TYR A 521 14.28 18.95 42.94
N GLY A 522 14.51 17.64 43.06
CA GLY A 522 14.60 16.79 41.88
C GLY A 522 13.21 16.68 41.25
N VAL A 523 13.12 16.63 39.93
CA VAL A 523 11.85 16.50 39.23
C VAL A 523 11.89 15.26 38.34
N THR A 524 10.93 14.36 38.53
CA THR A 524 10.69 13.22 37.65
C THR A 524 9.34 13.40 36.99
N ARG A 525 9.29 13.35 35.66
CA ARG A 525 8.05 13.45 34.89
C ARG A 525 7.85 12.12 34.17
N THR A 526 6.77 11.42 34.49
CA THR A 526 6.39 10.17 33.83
C THR A 526 5.23 10.48 32.90
N LEU A 527 5.48 10.47 31.59
CA LEU A 527 4.49 10.74 30.57
C LEU A 527 3.94 9.42 30.06
N HIS A 528 2.62 9.29 29.98
CA HIS A 528 1.92 8.15 29.38
C HIS A 528 1.11 8.64 28.17
N LEU A 529 1.31 7.96 27.04
CA LEU A 529 0.51 8.13 25.82
C LEU A 529 -0.31 6.87 25.61
N GLU A 530 -1.62 6.98 25.75
CA GLU A 530 -2.58 5.92 25.42
C GLU A 530 -3.17 6.25 24.05
N PHE A 531 -2.84 5.46 23.01
CA PHE A 531 -3.31 5.74 21.65
C PHE A 531 -4.72 5.21 21.45
N ASP A 532 -5.58 6.04 20.87
CA ASP A 532 -6.91 5.61 20.49
C ASP A 532 -6.83 4.49 19.45
N PRO A 533 -7.66 3.45 19.55
CA PRO A 533 -7.86 2.53 18.44
C PRO A 533 -8.51 3.29 17.26
N PRO A 534 -8.39 2.80 16.02
CA PRO A 534 -9.11 3.40 14.92
C PRO A 534 -10.62 3.35 15.19
N SER A 535 -11.28 4.49 14.98
CA SER A 535 -12.75 4.57 14.98
C SER A 535 -13.33 3.75 13.83
N ASP A 536 -14.55 3.24 14.02
CA ASP A 536 -15.28 2.45 13.02
C ASP A 536 -15.91 3.37 11.95
N ASP A 537 -15.06 4.11 11.24
CA ASP A 537 -15.41 4.95 10.10
C ASP A 537 -14.37 4.82 8.98
N PHE A 538 -14.75 5.20 7.75
CA PHE A 538 -13.90 5.00 6.58
C PHE A 538 -12.57 5.74 6.68
N ASP A 539 -12.57 6.98 7.19
CA ASP A 539 -11.38 7.82 7.18
C ASP A 539 -10.38 7.32 8.22
N SER A 540 -10.85 6.97 9.41
CA SER A 540 -10.02 6.41 10.49
C SER A 540 -9.37 5.07 10.09
N LEU A 541 -10.15 4.12 9.54
CA LEU A 541 -9.64 2.80 9.15
C LEU A 541 -8.66 2.83 7.96
N THR A 542 -8.73 3.89 7.14
CA THR A 542 -7.90 4.03 5.92
C THR A 542 -6.73 5.00 6.09
N SER A 543 -6.65 5.74 7.20
CA SER A 543 -5.73 6.86 7.46
C SER A 543 -4.22 6.60 7.32
N GLY A 544 -3.80 5.37 7.03
CA GLY A 544 -2.44 5.11 6.53
C GLY A 544 -1.32 5.28 7.56
N GLY A 545 -1.65 5.50 8.84
CA GLY A 545 -0.65 5.79 9.88
C GLY A 545 0.03 7.14 9.68
N VAL A 546 -0.70 8.16 9.21
CA VAL A 546 -0.19 9.53 9.07
C VAL A 546 -0.49 10.35 10.32
N ASP A 547 -1.68 10.18 10.89
CA ASP A 547 -2.12 10.86 12.11
C ASP A 547 -2.52 9.83 13.16
N ILE A 548 -2.08 10.06 14.39
CA ILE A 548 -2.47 9.27 15.57
C ILE A 548 -2.75 10.21 16.73
N GLY A 549 -3.57 9.78 17.67
CA GLY A 549 -3.90 10.55 18.85
C GLY A 549 -4.40 9.65 19.96
N GLY A 550 -4.76 10.28 21.08
CA GLY A 550 -5.33 9.57 22.21
C GLY A 550 -5.24 10.37 23.49
N VAL A 551 -5.13 9.68 24.62
CA VAL A 551 -5.12 10.29 25.96
C VAL A 551 -3.67 10.51 26.39
N TYR A 552 -3.41 11.73 26.86
CA TYR A 552 -2.16 12.10 27.51
C TYR A 552 -2.37 12.08 29.01
N LEU A 553 -1.54 11.33 29.74
CA LEU A 553 -1.41 11.45 31.19
C LEU A 553 0.04 11.78 31.54
N GLU A 554 0.23 12.54 32.61
CA GLU A 554 1.56 12.82 33.12
C GLU A 554 1.53 12.90 34.65
N GLU A 555 2.42 12.15 35.28
CA GLU A 555 2.77 12.28 36.70
C GLU A 555 4.06 13.10 36.84
N ILE A 556 4.05 14.06 37.77
CA ILE A 556 5.16 14.95 38.08
C ILE A 556 5.48 14.74 39.56
N GLU A 557 6.59 14.06 39.83
CA GLU A 557 7.11 13.86 41.17
C GLU A 557 8.19 14.91 41.49
N LEU A 558 8.00 15.62 42.61
CA LEU A 558 8.99 16.49 43.20
C LEU A 558 9.69 15.76 44.35
N ALA A 559 10.94 15.40 44.14
CA ALA A 559 11.75 14.71 45.13
C ALA A 559 12.43 15.72 46.07
N GLY A 560 11.97 15.76 47.32
CA GLY A 560 12.46 16.66 48.36
C GLY A 560 13.55 16.03 49.22
N SER A 561 13.73 16.59 50.43
CA SER A 561 14.76 16.12 51.36
C SER A 561 14.29 14.85 52.09
N GLY A 562 15.12 13.81 52.14
CA GLY A 562 14.77 12.56 52.81
C GLY A 562 13.69 11.79 52.05
N THR A 563 12.55 11.54 52.67
CA THR A 563 11.40 10.81 52.08
C THR A 563 10.25 11.74 51.69
N ASN A 564 10.48 13.06 51.68
CA ASN A 564 9.45 14.05 51.39
C ASN A 564 9.32 14.23 49.88
N ASN A 565 8.49 13.41 49.25
CA ASN A 565 8.16 13.53 47.84
C ASN A 565 6.71 13.97 47.70
N GLU A 566 6.42 14.80 46.69
CA GLU A 566 5.08 15.25 46.35
C GLU A 566 4.81 14.94 44.89
N SER A 567 3.64 14.40 44.57
CA SER A 567 3.25 14.03 43.21
C SER A 567 2.07 14.88 42.73
N TYR A 568 2.09 15.23 41.45
CA TYR A 568 1.00 15.91 40.77
C TYR A 568 0.68 15.18 39.47
N GLU A 569 -0.59 15.10 39.11
CA GLU A 569 -1.01 14.43 37.89
C GLU A 569 -1.83 15.37 37.01
N VAL A 570 -1.60 15.28 35.71
CA VAL A 570 -2.33 16.03 34.70
C VAL A 570 -2.81 15.11 33.59
N LYS A 571 -3.91 15.49 32.93
CA LYS A 571 -4.55 14.71 31.88
C LYS A 571 -5.01 15.58 30.72
N GLY A 572 -5.01 15.02 29.52
CA GLY A 572 -5.48 15.68 28.32
C GLY A 572 -5.65 14.74 27.15
N SER A 573 -5.71 15.32 25.95
CA SER A 573 -5.61 14.57 24.69
C SER A 573 -4.28 14.90 24.01
N PHE A 574 -3.80 14.03 23.13
CA PHE A 574 -2.71 14.38 22.23
C PHE A 574 -3.04 13.98 20.79
N SER A 575 -2.35 14.63 19.86
CA SER A 575 -2.34 14.25 18.45
C SER A 575 -0.93 14.42 17.89
N LEU A 576 -0.49 13.48 17.07
CA LEU A 576 0.79 13.43 16.39
C LEU A 576 0.58 13.18 14.91
N THR A 577 1.35 13.89 14.08
CA THR A 577 1.42 13.66 12.64
C THR A 577 2.82 13.17 12.28
N ARG A 578 2.91 12.12 11.45
CA ARG A 578 4.16 11.63 10.89
C ARG A 578 4.63 12.58 9.78
N LEU A 579 5.74 13.27 10.03
CA LEU A 579 6.32 14.25 9.11
C LEU A 579 7.19 13.60 8.02
N ASN A 580 7.78 12.44 8.31
CA ASN A 580 8.56 11.63 7.37
C ASN A 580 8.64 10.17 7.83
N ASP A 581 9.17 9.30 6.97
CA ASP A 581 9.35 7.86 7.19
C ASP A 581 10.80 7.44 7.44
N LEU A 582 11.69 8.38 7.78
CA LEU A 582 13.10 8.08 8.04
C LEU A 582 13.26 7.37 9.39
N GLY A 583 13.37 6.04 9.41
CA GLY A 583 13.58 5.27 10.64
C GLY A 583 14.98 5.38 11.25
N THR A 584 15.85 6.25 10.74
CA THR A 584 17.20 6.48 11.27
C THR A 584 17.30 7.88 11.89
N LEU A 585 17.79 7.92 13.13
CA LEU A 585 18.11 9.14 13.87
C LEU A 585 19.59 9.15 14.24
N LEU A 586 20.34 10.13 13.77
CA LEU A 586 21.75 10.30 14.14
C LEU A 586 21.85 11.00 15.50
N THR A 587 22.36 10.32 16.52
CA THR A 587 22.51 10.84 17.89
C THR A 587 23.91 11.37 18.20
N THR A 588 24.89 11.02 17.38
CA THR A 588 26.29 11.48 17.42
C THR A 588 26.67 12.15 16.12
N VAL A 589 27.75 12.93 16.12
CA VAL A 589 28.33 13.47 14.88
C VAL A 589 28.85 12.31 14.04
N SER A 590 28.43 12.26 12.77
CA SER A 590 28.89 11.29 11.78
C SER A 590 30.31 11.61 11.33
N GLU A 591 31.13 10.58 11.12
CA GLU A 591 32.52 10.72 10.65
C GLU A 591 32.63 10.93 9.13
#